data_AF-A0A260BJ74-F1
#
_entry.id   AF-A0A260BJ74-F1
#
_cell.length_a   1.000
_cell.length_b   1.000
_cell.length_c   1.000
_cell.angle_alpha   90.00
_cell.angle_beta   90.00
_cell.angle_gamma   90.00
#
_symmetry.space_group_name_H-M   'P 1'
#
loop_
_entity.id
_entity.type
_entity.pdbx_description
1 polymer ?
#
loop_
_entity_poly.entity_id
_entity_poly.type
_entity_poly.pdbx_seq_one_letter_code
_entity_poly.pdbx_strand_id
1 'polypeptide(L)'
;MGSLSDPSNFGAVPVDPLAYRYYGGQRVGRGRWALIPGLGVLWTDDASALQLSRIDGADLVAANALRKLLHTLARDGITATAAFDSIVADRDVTVTSGDLSTLQ
;
A
#
# COMPACT_ATOMS: atom_id res chain seq x y z
N MET A 1 -37.00 5.54 -36.76
CA MET A 1 -37.47 6.70 -35.97
C MET A 1 -38.29 6.16 -34.82
N GLY A 2 -37.94 6.26 -33.54
CA GLY A 2 -36.80 6.87 -32.87
C GLY A 2 -36.80 6.39 -31.42
N SER A 3 -35.64 5.87 -31.01
CA SER A 3 -35.03 5.83 -29.68
C SER A 3 -35.92 5.76 -28.42
N LEU A 4 -35.98 4.57 -27.82
CA LEU A 4 -36.16 4.36 -26.38
C LEU A 4 -34.88 4.78 -25.62
N SER A 5 -34.46 6.04 -25.78
CA SER A 5 -33.51 6.67 -24.86
C SER A 5 -34.28 7.03 -23.60
N ASP A 6 -34.67 6.00 -22.87
CA ASP A 6 -35.23 6.08 -21.54
C ASP A 6 -34.10 6.52 -20.59
N PRO A 7 -34.25 7.65 -19.86
CA PRO A 7 -33.29 8.08 -18.86
C PRO A 7 -33.23 7.15 -17.62
N SER A 8 -33.96 6.04 -17.61
CA SER A 8 -34.14 5.15 -16.46
C SER A 8 -33.19 3.95 -16.39
N ASN A 9 -32.18 3.83 -17.27
CA ASN A 9 -31.29 2.66 -17.26
C ASN A 9 -29.80 2.99 -17.48
N PHE A 10 -29.15 3.56 -16.45
CA PHE A 10 -27.72 3.32 -16.15
C PHE A 10 -27.51 3.34 -14.63
N GLY A 11 -28.22 2.43 -13.94
CA GLY A 11 -27.79 1.97 -12.63
C GLY A 11 -26.46 1.24 -12.80
N ALA A 12 -25.48 1.62 -11.96
CA ALA A 12 -24.09 1.17 -11.96
C ALA A 12 -23.23 1.75 -13.10
N VAL A 13 -22.96 3.06 -13.04
CA VAL A 13 -21.60 3.53 -13.33
C VAL A 13 -20.67 2.56 -12.57
N PRO A 14 -19.69 1.90 -13.20
CA PRO A 14 -18.72 1.11 -12.46
C PRO A 14 -18.21 2.01 -11.34
N VAL A 15 -18.38 1.58 -10.08
CA VAL A 15 -17.61 2.14 -8.97
C VAL A 15 -16.20 2.18 -9.50
N ASP A 16 -15.68 3.38 -9.68
CA ASP A 16 -14.44 3.66 -10.39
C ASP A 16 -13.42 2.56 -10.05
N PRO A 17 -12.83 1.84 -11.02
CA PRO A 17 -11.79 0.86 -10.72
C PRO A 17 -10.57 1.49 -10.01
N LEU A 18 -10.56 2.81 -9.86
CA LEU A 18 -9.63 3.60 -9.04
C LEU A 18 -10.10 3.89 -7.60
N ALA A 19 -11.35 3.58 -7.22
CA ALA A 19 -11.97 4.00 -5.96
C ALA A 19 -11.28 3.45 -4.70
N TYR A 20 -10.55 2.33 -4.83
CA TYR A 20 -9.74 1.78 -3.74
C TYR A 20 -8.44 1.20 -4.28
N ARG A 21 -7.51 2.07 -4.72
CA ARG A 21 -6.12 1.65 -4.91
C ARG A 21 -5.55 1.22 -3.55
N TYR A 22 -5.21 -0.06 -3.45
CA TYR A 22 -4.41 -0.62 -2.38
C TYR A 22 -3.12 -1.15 -3.00
N TYR A 23 -2.04 -1.13 -2.23
CA TYR A 23 -0.86 -1.89 -2.59
C TYR A 23 -1.12 -3.39 -2.43
N GLY A 24 -0.42 -4.19 -3.24
CA GLY A 24 -0.38 -5.64 -3.08
C GLY A 24 0.05 -6.04 -1.67
N GLY A 25 -0.42 -7.22 -1.24
CA GLY A 25 -0.14 -7.78 0.07
C GLY A 25 0.73 -9.03 0.06
N GLN A 26 1.22 -9.45 -1.11
CA GLN A 26 2.05 -10.65 -1.23
C GLN A 26 3.53 -10.33 -1.02
N ARG A 27 4.11 -10.98 -0.02
CA ARG A 27 5.51 -10.85 0.38
C ARG A 27 6.34 -11.94 -0.31
N VAL A 28 6.51 -11.83 -1.62
CA VAL A 28 7.17 -12.85 -2.46
C VAL A 28 8.19 -12.21 -3.41
N GLY A 29 9.26 -12.96 -3.71
CA GLY A 29 10.28 -12.51 -4.65
C GLY A 29 11.19 -11.41 -4.09
N ARG A 30 11.98 -10.79 -4.97
CA ARG A 30 12.94 -9.76 -4.56
C ARG A 30 12.22 -8.47 -4.16
N GLY A 31 12.67 -7.85 -3.08
CA GLY A 31 12.15 -6.57 -2.61
C GLY A 31 13.06 -5.93 -1.58
N ARG A 32 12.50 -4.93 -0.89
CA ARG A 32 13.18 -4.12 0.13
C ARG A 32 12.35 -4.06 1.40
N TRP A 33 13.02 -3.93 2.53
CA TRP A 33 12.34 -3.72 3.80
C TRP A 33 13.18 -2.87 4.76
N ALA A 34 12.50 -2.23 5.70
CA ALA A 34 13.10 -1.50 6.78
C ALA A 34 12.33 -1.75 8.07
N LEU A 35 13.06 -1.93 9.17
CA LEU A 35 12.47 -1.94 10.50
C LEU A 35 12.18 -0.50 10.90
N ILE A 36 10.91 -0.18 11.13
CA ILE A 36 10.48 1.08 11.71
C ILE A 36 10.34 0.88 13.23
N PRO A 37 11.21 1.52 14.04
CA PRO A 37 11.20 1.34 15.49
C PRO A 37 9.82 1.59 16.09
N GLY A 38 9.35 0.66 16.91
CA GLY A 38 8.06 0.74 17.58
C GLY A 38 6.83 0.57 16.67
N LEU A 39 6.99 0.36 15.36
CA LEU A 39 5.86 0.22 14.42
C LEU A 39 5.79 -1.15 13.76
N GLY A 40 6.91 -1.62 13.22
CA GLY A 40 6.95 -2.85 12.46
C GLY A 40 7.96 -2.85 11.32
N VAL A 41 7.85 -3.85 10.45
CA VAL A 41 8.68 -3.96 9.24
C VAL A 41 7.88 -3.45 8.06
N LEU A 42 8.29 -2.32 7.50
CA LEU A 42 7.79 -1.84 6.22
C LEU A 42 8.51 -2.59 5.11
N TRP A 43 7.79 -3.12 4.13
CA TRP A 43 8.38 -3.85 3.02
C TRP A 43 7.67 -3.55 1.70
N THR A 44 8.40 -3.64 0.59
CA THR A 44 7.94 -3.43 -0.78
C THR A 44 8.53 -4.49 -1.71
N ASP A 45 7.76 -4.97 -2.68
CA ASP A 45 8.26 -5.81 -3.80
C ASP A 45 8.82 -4.99 -4.97
N ASP A 46 8.80 -3.66 -4.85
CA ASP A 46 9.16 -2.68 -5.88
C ASP A 46 8.39 -2.81 -7.20
N ALA A 47 7.25 -3.49 -7.19
CA ALA A 47 6.34 -3.59 -8.31
C ALA A 47 4.97 -3.01 -7.97
N SER A 48 4.31 -3.59 -6.97
CA SER A 48 2.94 -3.20 -6.59
C SER A 48 2.61 -3.43 -5.13
N ALA A 49 3.37 -4.26 -4.41
CA ALA A 49 3.15 -4.59 -3.02
C ALA A 49 3.93 -3.66 -2.10
N LEU A 50 3.24 -3.17 -1.07
CA LEU A 50 3.79 -2.37 0.00
C LEU A 50 2.90 -2.52 1.23
N GLN A 51 3.47 -3.02 2.32
CA GLN A 51 2.74 -3.21 3.57
C GLN A 51 3.63 -2.95 4.78
N LEU A 52 2.96 -2.71 5.91
CA LEU A 52 3.57 -2.72 7.23
C LEU A 52 3.22 -4.03 7.93
N SER A 53 4.23 -4.89 8.13
CA SER A 53 4.12 -6.06 8.99
C SER A 53 4.33 -5.64 10.44
N ARG A 54 3.41 -6.04 11.31
CA ARG A 54 3.49 -5.73 12.75
C ARG A 54 4.59 -6.54 13.42
N ILE A 55 5.23 -5.95 14.43
CA ILE A 55 6.12 -6.63 15.38
C ILE A 55 5.49 -6.66 16.78
N ASP A 56 5.95 -7.56 17.63
CA ASP A 56 5.54 -7.58 19.03
C ASP A 56 5.94 -6.29 19.76
N GLY A 57 5.05 -5.79 20.61
CA GLY A 57 5.25 -4.52 21.32
C GLY A 57 5.09 -3.26 20.45
N ALA A 58 4.67 -3.38 19.19
CA ALA A 58 4.41 -2.21 18.34
C ALA A 58 3.33 -1.29 18.93
N ASP A 59 3.55 0.02 18.82
CA ASP A 59 2.55 1.05 19.03
C ASP A 59 1.44 0.89 17.98
N LEU A 60 0.31 0.34 18.43
CA LEU A 60 -0.85 0.06 17.60
C LEU A 60 -1.45 1.32 16.99
N VAL A 61 -1.43 2.44 17.71
CA VAL A 61 -2.04 3.68 17.24
C VAL A 61 -1.22 4.22 16.08
N ALA A 62 0.09 4.31 16.27
CA ALA A 62 0.99 4.82 15.26
C ALA A 62 1.13 3.86 14.06
N ALA A 63 1.11 2.54 14.27
CA ALA A 63 1.13 1.55 13.19
C ALA A 63 -0.15 1.62 12.33
N ASN A 64 -1.31 1.82 12.96
CA ASN A 64 -2.56 2.03 12.23
C ASN A 64 -2.59 3.37 11.49
N ALA A 65 -1.99 4.42 12.05
CA ALA A 65 -1.85 5.70 11.35
C ALA A 65 -1.00 5.54 10.07
N LEU A 66 0.11 4.80 10.15
CA LEU A 66 0.95 4.51 8.98
C LEU A 66 0.19 3.66 7.94
N ARG A 67 -0.56 2.64 8.34
CA ARG A 67 -1.41 1.87 7.41
C ARG A 67 -2.45 2.74 6.70
N LYS A 68 -3.08 3.69 7.41
CA LYS A 68 -4.00 4.66 6.80
C LYS A 68 -3.29 5.56 5.80
N LEU A 69 -2.07 6.02 6.12
CA LEU A 69 -1.25 6.79 5.20
C LEU A 69 -0.95 6.00 3.92
N LEU A 70 -0.58 4.71 4.04
CA LEU A 70 -0.36 3.85 2.87
C LEU A 70 -1.59 3.77 1.96
N HIS A 71 -2.79 3.63 2.55
CA HIS A 71 -4.03 3.64 1.78
C HIS A 71 -4.30 4.98 1.09
N THR A 72 -3.98 6.10 1.75
CA THR A 72 -4.09 7.43 1.13
C THR A 72 -3.10 7.57 -0.03
N LEU A 73 -1.84 7.21 0.16
CA LEU A 73 -0.83 7.26 -0.91
C LEU A 73 -1.21 6.40 -2.11
N ALA A 74 -1.71 5.19 -1.86
CA ALA A 74 -2.19 4.32 -2.93
C ALA A 74 -3.38 4.96 -3.68
N ARG A 75 -4.35 5.54 -2.96
CA ARG A 75 -5.49 6.28 -3.54
C ARG A 75 -5.03 7.46 -4.38
N ASP A 76 -4.02 8.19 -3.92
CA ASP A 76 -3.42 9.31 -4.63
C ASP A 76 -2.57 8.86 -5.84
N GLY A 77 -2.43 7.55 -6.04
CA GLY A 77 -1.74 6.96 -7.18
C GLY A 77 -0.22 6.92 -7.06
N ILE A 78 0.30 7.08 -5.84
CA ILE A 78 1.71 6.91 -5.56
C ILE A 78 2.06 5.42 -5.72
N THR A 79 3.21 5.14 -6.32
CA THR A 79 3.69 3.77 -6.51
C THR A 79 4.21 3.19 -5.19
N ALA A 80 4.20 1.86 -5.05
CA ALA A 80 4.73 1.18 -3.88
C ALA A 80 6.19 1.59 -3.57
N THR A 81 7.03 1.65 -4.60
CA THR A 81 8.43 2.10 -4.48
C THR A 81 8.53 3.54 -3.98
N ALA A 82 7.82 4.49 -4.58
CA ALA A 82 7.89 5.90 -4.20
C ALA A 82 7.36 6.15 -2.78
N ALA A 83 6.27 5.47 -2.41
CA ALA A 83 5.74 5.55 -1.05
C ALA A 83 6.70 4.95 -0.01
N PHE A 84 7.32 3.81 -0.32
CA PHE A 84 8.34 3.20 0.53
C PHE A 84 9.53 4.15 0.75
N ASP A 85 10.07 4.70 -0.34
CA ASP A 85 11.23 5.60 -0.30
C ASP A 85 10.93 6.86 0.51
N SER A 86 9.73 7.44 0.34
CA SER A 86 9.30 8.60 1.11
C SER A 86 9.20 8.31 2.61
N ILE A 87 8.63 7.17 3.01
CA ILE A 87 8.45 6.80 4.42
C ILE A 87 9.78 6.51 5.10
N VAL A 88 10.71 5.85 4.38
CA VAL A 88 12.05 5.53 4.87
C VAL A 88 12.88 6.81 5.01
N ALA A 89 12.86 7.69 4.01
CA ALA A 89 13.63 8.93 4.02
C ALA A 89 13.20 9.85 5.18
N ASP A 90 11.90 9.90 5.50
CA ASP A 90 11.35 10.65 6.64
C ASP A 90 11.82 10.12 8.01
N ARG A 91 12.26 8.85 8.09
CA ARG A 91 12.56 8.16 9.35
C ARG A 91 14.02 7.83 9.57
N ASP A 92 14.87 8.06 8.56
CA ASP A 92 16.30 7.73 8.59
C ASP A 92 16.59 6.27 9.03
N VAL A 93 15.80 5.33 8.50
CA VAL A 93 15.95 3.89 8.80
C VAL A 93 16.79 3.17 7.75
N THR A 94 17.55 2.17 8.19
CA THR A 94 18.36 1.35 7.27
C THR A 94 17.47 0.43 6.42
N VAL A 95 17.62 0.52 5.10
CA VAL A 95 16.95 -0.35 4.14
C VAL A 95 17.78 -1.58 3.85
N THR A 96 17.15 -2.74 3.94
CA THR A 96 17.71 -4.03 3.50
C THR A 96 17.01 -4.46 2.22
N SER A 97 17.74 -5.10 1.31
CA SER A 97 17.20 -5.69 0.08
C SER A 97 17.44 -7.19 0.05
N GLY A 98 16.52 -7.97 -0.50
CA GLY A 98 16.64 -9.42 -0.57
C GLY A 98 15.35 -10.09 -1.01
N ASP A 99 15.21 -11.39 -0.76
CA ASP A 99 13.98 -12.13 -1.01
C ASP A 99 12.97 -11.89 0.13
N LEU A 100 11.82 -11.31 -0.19
CA LEU A 100 10.77 -11.00 0.77
C LEU A 100 10.19 -12.27 1.42
N SER A 101 10.23 -13.42 0.74
CA SER A 101 9.72 -14.68 1.30
C SER A 101 10.49 -15.14 2.54
N THR A 102 11.71 -14.60 2.77
CA THR A 102 12.52 -14.92 3.95
C THR A 102 12.16 -14.10 5.19
N LEU A 103 11.38 -13.04 5.04
CA LEU A 103 10.82 -12.33 6.18
C LEU A 103 9.81 -13.28 6.82
N GLN A 104 10.00 -13.63 8.09
CA GLN A 104 9.04 -14.40 8.88
C GLN A 104 8.15 -13.42 9.64
#